data_AF-A0A831W6R2-F1
#
_entry.id   AF-A0A831W6R2-F1
#
_cell.length_a   1.000
_cell.length_b   1.000
_cell.length_c   1.000
_cell.angle_alpha   90.00
_cell.angle_beta   90.00
_cell.angle_gamma   90.00
#
_symmetry.space_group_name_H-M   'P 1'
#
loop_
_entity.id
_entity.type
_entity.pdbx_description
1 polymer ?
#
loop_
_entity_poly.entity_id
_entity_poly.type
_entity_poly.pdbx_seq_one_letter_code
_entity_poly.pdbx_strand_id
1 'polypeptide(L)'
;MSEQLDRLDAMLAKALEEVRRLQAAGDVEQAEALRRQVVEPLNRLRPRIVLGDIAEVAQELNRLSGILETAERELAADLDDFFLNQLRRGREAVEQAESGIGSRLRLGRATLSPDPVAASGTAAGPPPPTTRAAYEQSYREMAIPPGAGATADHSADLIVAADNARRYREVAQRSGVPWWVIGLLHAVECSFSFRRHLHNGDPLERPTRNQPAGRPPLWAGDMRWEESAVDALATLWGPPRAGDTTLGGLLSRIEAWNGLGYRQRGIHSPFLWAGSDRYRKGLFVADGRFDPEAVMQRPGAAVILKRMEQRGLVSVSRSGRSVRPRMGAQLGDAALARIDTGPFRHADAELRFGRTIRHGMGGADDSPDNRMAVQRVQEWCCHHGSHTSVDGDFGDATRQAVRRFQARMALPADGEVDSATWALLTRPLRLALRSGPPQPTLNQAVLAVAHTHIGLRPMEIGGNNRGPWVRLYMDGVDGEEQLWCAGFVCFLVAQAARDMGVEMPFARQVSVDALVRDARDSGRFIAEAELQPPALRPSRVTPGSLFVVRNRDDERDWTHVGIVTAAREQEFNTIEGNTNGRDRDGANARASLRSYPFRDFLRLL
;
A
#
# COMPACT_ATOMS: atom_id res chain seq x y z
N MET A 1 23.82 23.31 14.52
CA MET A 1 23.14 22.06 14.13
C MET A 1 22.53 22.17 12.74
N SER A 2 21.58 23.07 12.46
CA SER A 2 21.08 23.29 11.07
C SER A 2 22.22 23.60 10.10
N GLU A 3 23.03 24.62 10.43
CA GLU A 3 24.17 25.01 9.59
C GLU A 3 25.24 23.91 9.42
N GLN A 4 25.29 22.94 10.34
CA GLN A 4 26.23 21.81 10.27
C GLN A 4 25.67 20.67 9.41
N LEU A 5 24.35 20.44 9.47
CA LEU A 5 23.65 19.53 8.56
C LEU A 5 23.66 20.06 7.13
N ASP A 6 23.47 21.36 6.94
CA ASP A 6 23.54 22.02 5.63
C ASP A 6 24.94 21.87 5.01
N ARG A 7 26.00 21.93 5.83
CA ARG A 7 27.39 21.71 5.40
C ARG A 7 27.69 20.23 5.07
N LEU A 8 27.17 19.29 5.86
CA LEU A 8 27.28 17.85 5.56
C LEU A 8 26.52 17.48 4.28
N ASP A 9 25.36 18.09 4.05
CA ASP A 9 24.56 17.90 2.83
C ASP A 9 25.29 18.47 1.61
N ALA A 10 25.95 19.62 1.75
CA ALA A 10 26.80 20.18 0.71
C ALA A 10 28.02 19.29 0.40
N MET A 11 28.66 18.71 1.42
CA MET A 11 29.79 17.78 1.24
C MET A 11 29.36 16.48 0.54
N LEU A 12 28.24 15.89 0.96
CA LEU A 12 27.68 14.69 0.35
C LEU A 12 27.28 14.95 -1.11
N ALA A 13 26.65 16.08 -1.39
CA ALA A 13 26.27 16.47 -2.75
C ALA A 13 27.49 16.58 -3.67
N LYS A 14 28.57 17.22 -3.21
CA LYS A 14 29.82 17.34 -3.97
C LYS A 14 30.53 15.99 -4.16
N ALA A 15 30.58 15.14 -3.14
CA ALA A 15 31.17 13.80 -3.26
C ALA A 15 30.40 12.94 -4.29
N LEU A 16 29.07 13.05 -4.32
CA LEU A 16 28.22 12.38 -5.32
C LEU A 16 28.38 12.95 -6.73
N GLU A 17 28.68 14.23 -6.87
CA GLU A 17 29.00 14.86 -8.16
C GLU A 17 30.34 14.36 -8.69
N GLU A 18 31.35 14.24 -7.83
CA GLU A 18 32.67 13.76 -8.22
C GLU A 18 32.68 12.26 -8.57
N VAL A 19 31.92 11.43 -7.84
CA VAL A 19 31.68 10.03 -8.24
C VAL A 19 31.11 9.96 -9.66
N ARG A 20 30.17 10.83 -10.01
CA ARG A 20 29.58 10.88 -11.35
C ARG A 20 30.59 11.32 -12.41
N ARG A 21 31.46 12.29 -12.08
CA ARG A 21 32.53 12.76 -12.97
C ARG A 21 33.54 11.64 -13.27
N LEU A 22 34.01 10.93 -12.25
CA LEU A 22 34.96 9.82 -12.38
C LEU A 22 34.37 8.64 -13.16
N GLN A 23 33.09 8.32 -12.93
CA GLN A 23 32.38 7.31 -13.72
C GLN A 23 32.26 7.69 -15.20
N ALA A 24 32.01 8.96 -15.50
CA ALA A 24 31.95 9.45 -16.88
C ALA A 24 33.32 9.46 -17.58
N ALA A 25 34.41 9.60 -16.81
CA ALA A 25 35.79 9.54 -17.30
C ALA A 25 36.31 8.09 -17.49
N GLY A 26 35.60 7.08 -16.96
CA GLY A 26 36.01 5.66 -17.03
C GLY A 26 36.83 5.19 -15.83
N ASP A 27 37.08 6.04 -14.83
CA ASP A 27 37.84 5.73 -13.62
C ASP A 27 36.97 5.07 -12.54
N VAL A 28 36.49 3.87 -12.86
CA VAL A 28 35.50 3.11 -12.06
C VAL A 28 36.03 2.76 -10.66
N GLU A 29 37.31 2.40 -10.55
CA GLU A 29 37.93 2.00 -9.28
C GLU A 29 37.99 3.17 -8.29
N GLN A 30 38.36 4.36 -8.77
CA GLN A 30 38.44 5.56 -7.95
C GLN A 30 37.06 6.09 -7.56
N ALA A 31 36.07 5.97 -8.45
CA ALA A 31 34.67 6.26 -8.14
C ALA A 31 34.10 5.34 -7.04
N GLU A 32 34.43 4.05 -7.08
CA GLU A 32 34.03 3.09 -6.05
C GLU A 32 34.76 3.28 -4.72
N ALA A 33 36.03 3.70 -4.74
CA ALA A 33 36.77 4.07 -3.54
C ALA A 33 36.12 5.28 -2.85
N LEU A 34 35.87 6.36 -3.60
CA LEU A 34 35.21 7.58 -3.09
C LEU A 34 33.80 7.29 -2.55
N ARG A 35 33.06 6.41 -3.24
CA ARG A 35 31.73 5.99 -2.80
C ARG A 35 31.78 5.23 -1.47
N ARG A 36 32.68 4.27 -1.33
CA ARG A 36 32.82 3.42 -0.12
C ARG A 36 33.39 4.18 1.06
N GLN A 37 34.37 5.04 0.84
CA GLN A 37 35.13 5.69 1.90
C GLN A 37 34.53 7.03 2.37
N VAL A 38 33.76 7.73 1.52
CA VAL A 38 33.23 9.06 1.83
C VAL A 38 31.71 9.11 1.74
N VAL A 39 31.11 8.72 0.61
CA VAL A 39 29.66 8.84 0.38
C VAL A 39 28.86 7.93 1.31
N GLU A 40 29.28 6.67 1.47
CA GLU A 40 28.58 5.72 2.32
C GLU A 40 28.65 6.10 3.82
N PRO A 41 29.81 6.44 4.39
CA PRO A 41 29.89 6.89 5.78
C PRO A 41 29.09 8.17 6.03
N LEU A 42 29.18 9.19 5.16
CA LEU A 42 28.40 10.42 5.29
C LEU A 42 26.89 10.15 5.24
N ASN A 43 26.44 9.27 4.34
CA ASN A 43 25.04 8.83 4.28
C ASN A 43 24.58 8.08 5.53
N ARG A 44 25.46 7.29 6.17
CA ARG A 44 25.15 6.58 7.43
C ARG A 44 25.13 7.52 8.64
N LEU A 45 25.91 8.60 8.60
CA LEU A 45 26.08 9.56 9.70
C LEU A 45 24.99 10.64 9.71
N ARG A 46 24.52 11.07 8.53
CA ARG A 46 23.47 12.08 8.31
C ARG A 46 22.20 11.89 9.19
N PRO A 47 21.66 10.67 9.39
CA PRO A 47 20.45 10.48 10.20
C PRO A 47 20.72 10.41 11.71
N ARG A 48 21.98 10.25 12.14
CA ARG A 48 22.35 10.08 13.55
C ARG A 48 22.52 11.41 14.28
N ILE A 49 23.01 12.43 13.58
CA ILE A 49 23.15 13.81 14.10
C ILE A 49 21.78 14.45 14.42
N VAL A 50 20.72 13.99 13.75
CA VAL A 50 19.35 14.49 13.93
C VAL A 50 18.67 13.91 15.18
N LEU A 51 19.24 12.88 15.84
CA LEU A 51 18.54 12.07 16.85
C LEU A 51 19.26 11.89 18.21
N GLY A 52 20.44 12.48 18.45
CA GLY A 52 21.26 12.20 19.64
C GLY A 52 21.42 13.36 20.64
N ASP A 53 21.62 13.03 21.91
CA ASP A 53 21.99 13.96 22.98
C ASP A 53 23.41 14.53 22.75
N ILE A 54 23.76 15.64 23.40
CA ILE A 54 24.98 16.43 23.15
C ILE A 54 26.27 15.58 23.24
N ALA A 55 26.29 14.56 24.11
CA ALA A 55 27.43 13.65 24.28
C ALA A 55 27.61 12.65 23.12
N GLU A 56 26.52 12.13 22.56
CA GLU A 56 26.57 11.23 21.39
C GLU A 56 26.92 12.00 20.11
N VAL A 57 26.46 13.24 19.99
CA VAL A 57 26.83 14.13 18.88
C VAL A 57 28.34 14.41 18.87
N ALA A 58 28.96 14.63 20.03
CA ALA A 58 30.41 14.85 20.15
C ALA A 58 31.23 13.60 19.79
N GLN A 59 30.73 12.41 20.13
CA GLN A 59 31.41 11.15 19.82
C GLN A 59 31.34 10.81 18.32
N GLU A 60 30.23 11.15 17.67
CA GLU A 60 30.02 10.89 16.24
C GLU A 60 30.72 11.95 15.36
N LEU A 61 30.91 13.18 15.84
CA LEU A 61 31.79 14.18 15.23
C LEU A 61 33.27 13.75 15.28
N ASN A 62 33.72 13.16 16.39
CA ASN A 62 35.10 12.64 16.51
C ASN A 62 35.35 11.51 15.51
N ARG A 63 34.31 10.69 15.28
CA ARG A 63 34.34 9.61 14.30
C ARG A 63 34.40 10.15 12.86
N LEU A 64 33.67 11.23 12.57
CA LEU A 64 33.73 11.94 11.29
C LEU A 64 35.10 12.55 11.02
N SER A 65 35.71 13.19 12.03
CA SER A 65 37.05 13.76 11.92
C SER A 65 38.08 12.67 11.57
N GLY A 66 38.04 11.53 12.25
CA GLY A 66 38.92 10.39 11.95
C GLY A 66 38.74 9.80 10.55
N ILE A 67 37.51 9.73 10.05
CA ILE A 67 37.23 9.26 8.68
C ILE A 67 37.80 10.24 7.63
N LEU A 68 37.63 11.54 7.86
CA LEU A 68 38.15 12.58 6.98
C LEU A 68 39.69 12.65 7.01
N GLU A 69 40.33 12.42 8.15
CA GLU A 69 41.80 12.32 8.27
C GLU A 69 42.39 11.09 7.59
N THR A 70 41.68 9.96 7.60
CA THR A 70 42.10 8.76 6.86
C THR A 70 41.95 8.99 5.37
N ALA A 71 40.82 9.56 4.92
CA ALA A 71 40.60 9.89 3.52
C ALA A 71 41.61 10.93 3.00
N GLU A 72 41.93 11.96 3.79
CA GLU A 72 42.95 12.96 3.43
C GLU A 72 44.34 12.33 3.28
N ARG A 73 44.71 11.35 4.13
CA ARG A 73 46.01 10.67 4.04
C ARG A 73 46.11 9.68 2.89
N GLU A 74 45.06 8.91 2.65
CA GLU A 74 45.07 7.82 1.66
C GLU A 74 44.85 8.33 0.23
N LEU A 75 44.16 9.46 0.05
CA LEU A 75 43.84 10.03 -1.27
C LEU A 75 44.72 11.23 -1.65
N ALA A 76 45.68 11.62 -0.80
CA ALA A 76 46.55 12.79 -1.03
C ALA A 76 47.43 12.71 -2.28
N ALA A 77 47.77 11.50 -2.75
CA ALA A 77 48.61 11.32 -3.93
C ALA A 77 47.82 11.41 -5.26
N ASP A 78 46.50 11.21 -5.20
CA ASP A 78 45.66 10.91 -6.39
C ASP A 78 44.54 11.94 -6.63
N LEU A 79 44.44 12.99 -5.80
CA LEU A 79 43.43 14.04 -5.89
C LEU A 79 44.06 15.42 -6.11
N ASP A 80 43.35 16.30 -6.83
CA ASP A 80 43.83 17.66 -7.08
C ASP A 80 43.87 18.51 -5.79
N ASP A 81 44.73 19.54 -5.81
CA ASP A 81 44.92 20.46 -4.69
C ASP A 81 43.62 21.16 -4.27
N PHE A 82 42.66 21.32 -5.17
CA PHE A 82 41.38 21.95 -4.87
C PHE A 82 40.54 21.04 -3.97
N PHE A 83 40.48 19.74 -4.25
CA PHE A 83 39.71 18.78 -3.47
C PHE A 83 40.35 18.51 -2.09
N LEU A 84 41.68 18.46 -2.03
CA LEU A 84 42.41 18.36 -0.75
C LEU A 84 42.15 19.58 0.15
N ASN A 85 42.07 20.78 -0.44
CA ASN A 85 41.71 21.99 0.30
C ASN A 85 40.26 21.96 0.83
N GLN A 86 39.33 21.33 0.10
CA GLN A 86 37.95 21.15 0.57
C GLN A 86 37.85 20.11 1.71
N LEU A 87 38.61 19.02 1.64
CA LEU A 87 38.70 18.03 2.73
C LEU A 87 39.27 18.66 4.01
N ARG A 88 40.36 19.44 3.89
CA ARG A 88 40.94 20.18 5.03
C ARG A 88 39.95 21.14 5.67
N ARG A 89 39.25 21.94 4.87
CA ARG A 89 38.20 22.86 5.36
C ARG A 89 37.04 22.11 6.02
N GLY A 90 36.67 20.94 5.52
CA GLY A 90 35.69 20.05 6.13
C GLY A 90 36.14 19.57 7.52
N ARG A 91 37.41 19.14 7.64
CA ARG A 91 38.01 18.72 8.91
C ARG A 91 38.10 19.85 9.93
N GLU A 92 38.62 21.01 9.54
CA GLU A 92 38.69 22.21 10.40
C GLU A 92 37.30 22.62 10.93
N ALA A 93 36.25 22.49 10.10
CA ALA A 93 34.89 22.78 10.51
C ALA A 93 34.32 21.76 11.53
N VAL A 94 34.75 20.49 11.46
CA VAL A 94 34.39 19.45 12.42
C VAL A 94 35.11 19.67 13.76
N GLU A 95 36.40 20.02 13.75
CA GLU A 95 37.16 20.33 14.96
C GLU A 95 36.63 21.58 15.69
N GLN A 96 36.24 22.62 14.94
CA GLN A 96 35.60 23.81 15.52
C GLN A 96 34.23 23.50 16.14
N ALA A 97 33.47 22.57 15.54
CA ALA A 97 32.19 22.11 16.07
C ALA A 97 32.34 21.38 17.41
N GLU A 98 33.37 20.54 17.54
CA GLU A 98 33.68 19.82 18.79
C GLU A 98 34.07 20.76 19.93
N SER A 99 34.91 21.75 19.63
CA SER A 99 35.31 22.79 20.59
C SER A 99 34.09 23.63 21.08
N GLY A 100 33.15 23.92 20.17
CA GLY A 100 31.90 24.61 20.48
C GLY A 100 30.90 23.78 21.31
N ILE A 101 30.96 22.45 21.23
CA ILE A 101 30.13 21.53 22.03
C ILE A 101 30.74 21.34 23.43
N GLY A 102 32.07 21.19 23.52
CA GLY A 102 32.80 21.07 24.78
C GLY A 102 32.75 22.31 25.68
N SER A 103 32.52 23.50 25.11
CA SER A 103 32.28 24.74 25.85
C SER A 103 30.83 24.84 26.40
N ARG A 104 29.83 24.37 25.65
CA ARG A 104 28.42 24.32 26.08
C ARG A 104 28.14 23.29 27.17
N LEU A 105 28.82 22.14 27.15
CA LEU A 105 28.75 21.14 28.23
C LEU A 105 29.33 21.65 29.56
N ARG A 106 30.31 22.57 29.52
CA ARG A 106 30.86 23.23 30.71
C ARG A 106 29.93 24.32 31.26
N LEU A 107 29.22 25.05 30.39
CA LEU A 107 28.23 26.06 30.77
C LEU A 107 26.92 25.45 31.31
N GLY A 108 26.48 24.30 30.78
CA GLY A 108 25.25 23.62 31.21
C GLY A 108 25.27 23.04 32.64
N ARG A 109 26.43 23.06 33.33
CA ARG A 109 26.54 22.65 34.74
C ARG A 109 26.37 23.82 35.72
N ALA A 110 26.27 25.05 35.23
CA ALA A 110 26.17 26.26 36.03
C ALA A 110 25.06 27.16 35.48
N THR A 111 23.79 26.84 35.76
CA THR A 111 22.69 27.79 36.07
C THR A 111 21.33 27.10 36.00
N LEU A 112 20.76 26.81 37.18
CA LEU A 112 19.34 26.58 37.39
C LEU A 112 18.83 27.72 38.28
N SER A 113 18.02 28.62 37.73
CA SER A 113 16.87 29.24 38.41
C SER A 113 16.03 30.00 37.38
N PRO A 114 14.69 29.92 37.47
CA PRO A 114 13.78 30.63 36.59
C PRO A 114 13.43 32.00 37.18
N ASP A 115 13.11 32.98 36.33
CA ASP A 115 12.16 34.02 36.72
C ASP A 115 11.21 34.36 35.56
N PRO A 116 9.96 34.74 35.89
CA PRO A 116 8.82 34.70 34.97
C PRO A 116 8.53 36.07 34.36
N VAL A 117 7.93 36.07 33.17
CA VAL A 117 7.13 37.21 32.70
C VAL A 117 5.73 36.70 32.34
N ALA A 118 4.77 37.05 33.20
CA ALA A 118 3.34 37.07 32.93
C ALA A 118 2.95 38.53 32.55
N ALA A 119 1.84 38.88 31.89
CA ALA A 119 0.62 38.18 31.56
C ALA A 119 -0.17 38.92 30.46
N SER A 120 -1.02 38.20 29.73
CA SER A 120 -2.48 38.40 29.59
C SER A 120 -2.94 37.67 28.32
N GLY A 121 -4.05 36.93 28.23
CA GLY A 121 -5.11 36.51 29.12
C GLY A 121 -6.01 35.56 28.32
N THR A 122 -6.83 34.77 29.01
CA THR A 122 -7.64 33.60 28.57
C THR A 122 -6.94 32.27 28.81
N ALA A 123 -7.60 31.41 29.60
CA ALA A 123 -7.11 30.12 30.06
C ALA A 123 -6.56 29.30 28.89
N ALA A 124 -5.24 29.33 28.73
CA ALA A 124 -4.54 28.63 27.68
C ALA A 124 -4.67 27.13 27.97
N GLY A 125 -5.12 26.37 26.98
CA GLY A 125 -5.08 24.91 27.05
C GLY A 125 -3.65 24.41 27.31
N PRO A 126 -3.47 23.11 27.60
CA PRO A 126 -2.15 22.56 27.86
C PRO A 126 -1.18 22.87 26.70
N PRO A 127 0.11 23.12 26.98
CA PRO A 127 1.08 23.48 25.94
C PRO A 127 1.24 22.35 24.91
N PRO A 128 1.75 22.64 23.70
CA PRO A 128 2.00 21.62 22.69
C PRO A 128 2.95 20.52 23.22
N PRO A 129 2.67 19.24 22.96
CA PRO A 129 3.49 18.14 23.46
C PRO A 129 4.88 18.15 22.82
N THR A 130 5.92 17.98 23.65
CA THR A 130 7.32 17.93 23.20
C THR A 130 7.99 16.57 23.46
N THR A 131 7.37 15.72 24.30
CA THR A 131 7.87 14.38 24.64
C THR A 131 6.87 13.31 24.22
N ARG A 132 7.33 12.07 24.01
CA ARG A 132 6.45 10.93 23.65
C ARG A 132 5.28 10.75 24.63
N ALA A 133 5.56 10.86 25.93
CA ALA A 133 4.54 10.75 26.97
C ALA A 133 3.52 11.90 26.89
N ALA A 134 3.98 13.12 26.63
CA ALA A 134 3.09 14.27 26.45
C ALA A 134 2.18 14.14 25.21
N TYR A 135 2.69 13.56 24.11
CA TYR A 135 1.86 13.25 22.94
C TYR A 135 0.76 12.26 23.25
N GLU A 136 1.11 11.17 23.94
CA GLU A 136 0.16 10.14 24.34
C GLU A 136 -0.91 10.68 25.29
N GLN A 137 -0.50 11.47 26.28
CA GLN A 137 -1.42 12.15 27.20
C GLN A 137 -2.35 13.11 26.44
N SER A 138 -1.80 13.98 25.59
CA SER A 138 -2.57 14.93 24.79
C SER A 138 -3.61 14.22 23.92
N TYR A 139 -3.24 13.06 23.33
CA TYR A 139 -4.13 12.24 22.51
C TYR A 139 -5.25 11.56 23.32
N ARG A 140 -4.93 11.07 24.53
CA ARG A 140 -5.93 10.43 25.39
C ARG A 140 -7.00 11.41 25.82
N GLU A 141 -6.56 12.57 26.27
CA GLU A 141 -7.39 13.63 26.84
C GLU A 141 -8.06 14.53 25.79
N MET A 142 -7.68 14.45 24.51
CA MET A 142 -8.32 15.28 23.47
C MET A 142 -9.83 15.02 23.41
N ALA A 143 -10.59 16.10 23.26
CA ALA A 143 -12.01 16.06 22.94
C ALA A 143 -12.23 16.49 21.49
N ILE A 144 -13.13 15.80 20.79
CA ILE A 144 -13.53 16.15 19.43
C ILE A 144 -14.90 16.84 19.51
N PRO A 145 -15.00 18.14 19.20
CA PRO A 145 -16.26 18.87 19.28
C PRO A 145 -17.35 18.28 18.38
N PRO A 146 -18.65 18.40 18.76
CA PRO A 146 -19.77 18.05 17.89
C PRO A 146 -19.67 18.81 16.56
N GLY A 147 -19.58 18.09 15.44
CA GLY A 147 -19.42 18.66 14.08
C GLY A 147 -18.08 18.32 13.41
N ALA A 148 -16.98 18.23 14.16
CA ALA A 148 -15.67 17.86 13.60
C ALA A 148 -15.50 16.34 13.38
N GLY A 149 -16.30 15.54 14.10
CA GLY A 149 -16.27 14.07 14.03
C GLY A 149 -16.64 13.50 12.66
N ALA A 150 -17.61 14.09 11.95
CA ALA A 150 -18.10 13.58 10.66
C ALA A 150 -17.03 13.64 9.55
N THR A 151 -16.28 14.75 9.47
CA THR A 151 -15.19 14.90 8.49
C THR A 151 -14.03 13.96 8.82
N ALA A 152 -13.71 13.75 10.09
CA ALA A 152 -12.70 12.79 10.52
C ALA A 152 -13.14 11.33 10.28
N ASP A 153 -14.43 11.04 10.42
CA ASP A 153 -15.02 9.73 10.10
C ASP A 153 -14.95 9.44 8.59
N HIS A 154 -15.26 10.44 7.76
CA HIS A 154 -15.13 10.32 6.30
C HIS A 154 -13.68 10.07 5.88
N SER A 155 -12.70 10.77 6.48
CA SER A 155 -11.28 10.51 6.25
C SER A 155 -10.89 9.09 6.68
N ALA A 156 -11.41 8.61 7.82
CA ALA A 156 -11.18 7.23 8.26
C ALA A 156 -11.76 6.21 7.26
N ASP A 157 -12.93 6.47 6.70
CA ASP A 157 -13.56 5.62 5.67
C ASP A 157 -12.71 5.56 4.40
N LEU A 158 -12.20 6.71 3.93
CA LEU A 158 -11.29 6.79 2.79
C LEU A 158 -9.96 6.08 3.04
N ILE A 159 -9.44 6.09 4.27
CA ILE A 159 -8.21 5.36 4.61
C ILE A 159 -8.45 3.85 4.46
N VAL A 160 -9.58 3.35 4.93
CA VAL A 160 -9.88 1.90 4.95
C VAL A 160 -10.58 1.39 3.68
N ALA A 161 -11.02 2.29 2.79
CA ALA A 161 -11.61 1.97 1.50
C ALA A 161 -10.71 1.01 0.71
N ALA A 162 -11.30 0.00 0.07
CA ALA A 162 -10.55 -1.12 -0.50
C ALA A 162 -9.47 -0.71 -1.49
N ASP A 163 -9.77 0.22 -2.40
CA ASP A 163 -8.81 0.71 -3.40
C ASP A 163 -7.68 1.52 -2.76
N ASN A 164 -7.99 2.42 -1.83
CA ASN A 164 -6.99 3.23 -1.14
C ASN A 164 -6.08 2.35 -0.27
N ALA A 165 -6.69 1.45 0.52
CA ALA A 165 -5.97 0.52 1.37
C ALA A 165 -5.08 -0.45 0.56
N ARG A 166 -5.48 -0.84 -0.66
CA ARG A 166 -4.62 -1.64 -1.56
C ARG A 166 -3.33 -0.89 -1.87
N ARG A 167 -3.43 0.38 -2.27
CA ARG A 167 -2.29 1.25 -2.63
C ARG A 167 -1.39 1.51 -1.42
N TYR A 168 -1.98 1.81 -0.26
CA TYR A 168 -1.20 2.00 0.96
C TYR A 168 -0.47 0.75 1.40
N ARG A 169 -1.05 -0.45 1.21
CA ARG A 169 -0.38 -1.71 1.52
C ARG A 169 0.81 -1.99 0.60
N GLU A 170 0.73 -1.63 -0.68
CA GLU A 170 1.87 -1.73 -1.61
C GLU A 170 3.04 -0.84 -1.13
N VAL A 171 2.75 0.41 -0.76
CA VAL A 171 3.77 1.32 -0.21
C VAL A 171 4.29 0.82 1.14
N ALA A 172 3.42 0.29 2.00
CA ALA A 172 3.81 -0.27 3.30
C ALA A 172 4.79 -1.44 3.17
N GLN A 173 4.59 -2.33 2.19
CA GLN A 173 5.49 -3.44 1.93
C GLN A 173 6.90 -2.98 1.54
N ARG A 174 6.99 -1.84 0.83
CA ARG A 174 8.26 -1.29 0.33
C ARG A 174 8.97 -0.37 1.33
N SER A 175 8.21 0.28 2.22
CA SER A 175 8.73 1.29 3.17
C SER A 175 8.84 0.79 4.62
N GLY A 176 8.12 -0.27 4.97
CA GLY A 176 7.99 -0.75 6.36
C GLY A 176 7.10 0.13 7.25
N VAL A 177 6.49 1.19 6.70
CA VAL A 177 5.56 2.06 7.43
C VAL A 177 4.16 1.44 7.41
N PRO A 178 3.42 1.35 8.54
CA PRO A 178 2.09 0.76 8.54
C PRO A 178 1.14 1.47 7.56
N TRP A 179 0.42 0.70 6.74
CA TRP A 179 -0.42 1.23 5.66
C TRP A 179 -1.45 2.28 6.13
N TRP A 180 -1.99 2.13 7.34
CA TRP A 180 -2.95 3.09 7.89
C TRP A 180 -2.27 4.40 8.34
N VAL A 181 -0.99 4.38 8.71
CA VAL A 181 -0.19 5.59 8.94
C VAL A 181 0.06 6.32 7.63
N ILE A 182 0.34 5.58 6.55
CA ILE A 182 0.45 6.14 5.20
C ILE A 182 -0.87 6.81 4.79
N GLY A 183 -2.01 6.20 5.12
CA GLY A 183 -3.33 6.80 4.93
C GLY A 183 -3.53 8.11 5.70
N LEU A 184 -3.07 8.19 6.96
CA LEU A 184 -3.10 9.43 7.76
C LEU A 184 -2.26 10.53 7.13
N LEU A 185 -1.04 10.22 6.68
CA LEU A 185 -0.18 11.17 5.97
C LEU A 185 -0.84 11.63 4.67
N HIS A 186 -1.39 10.70 3.89
CA HIS A 186 -2.06 11.03 2.62
C HIS A 186 -3.29 11.92 2.81
N ALA A 187 -4.01 11.76 3.93
CA ALA A 187 -5.13 12.63 4.29
C ALA A 187 -4.69 14.08 4.50
N VAL A 188 -3.65 14.29 5.33
CA VAL A 188 -3.21 15.63 5.72
C VAL A 188 -2.42 16.33 4.61
N GLU A 189 -1.55 15.60 3.90
CA GLU A 189 -0.68 16.15 2.87
C GLU A 189 -1.39 16.36 1.52
N CYS A 190 -2.26 15.43 1.13
CA CYS A 190 -2.76 15.39 -0.25
C CYS A 190 -4.29 15.41 -0.38
N SER A 191 -5.03 15.46 0.74
CA SER A 191 -6.50 15.28 0.73
C SER A 191 -6.91 14.02 -0.04
N PHE A 192 -6.17 12.93 0.12
CA PHE A 192 -6.37 11.67 -0.60
C PHE A 192 -6.18 11.72 -2.14
N SER A 193 -5.60 12.78 -2.69
CA SER A 193 -5.30 12.85 -4.12
C SER A 193 -4.03 12.06 -4.48
N PHE A 194 -4.23 10.94 -5.15
CA PHE A 194 -3.14 10.14 -5.73
C PHE A 194 -2.45 10.81 -6.94
N ARG A 195 -2.83 12.04 -7.30
CA ARG A 195 -2.14 12.86 -8.30
C ARG A 195 -1.19 13.87 -7.66
N ARG A 196 -0.90 13.71 -6.37
CA ARG A 196 0.00 14.60 -5.61
C ARG A 196 1.09 13.80 -4.91
N HIS A 197 2.27 14.39 -4.81
CA HIS A 197 3.39 13.86 -4.05
C HIS A 197 3.04 13.76 -2.57
N LEU A 198 3.25 12.59 -1.97
CA LEU A 198 3.07 12.41 -0.52
C LEU A 198 4.00 13.32 0.28
N HIS A 199 5.14 13.74 -0.28
CA HIS A 199 6.12 14.62 0.36
C HIS A 199 5.49 15.88 0.97
N ASN A 200 4.71 16.61 0.17
CA ASN A 200 4.24 17.96 0.51
C ASN A 200 2.98 18.40 -0.27
N GLY A 201 2.35 17.47 -1.01
CA GLY A 201 1.13 17.75 -1.76
C GLY A 201 1.31 18.41 -3.13
N ASP A 202 2.53 18.58 -3.63
CA ASP A 202 2.78 19.08 -5.00
C ASP A 202 2.18 18.16 -6.07
N PRO A 203 1.81 18.67 -7.27
CA PRO A 203 1.31 17.84 -8.36
C PRO A 203 2.32 16.77 -8.81
N LEU A 204 1.87 15.52 -8.99
CA LEU A 204 2.65 14.37 -9.45
C LEU A 204 2.97 14.41 -10.96
N GLU A 205 2.94 15.59 -11.58
CA GLU A 205 3.27 15.79 -13.01
C GLU A 205 4.74 16.14 -13.21
N ARG A 206 5.42 16.56 -12.14
CA ARG A 206 6.80 17.03 -12.14
C ARG A 206 7.39 16.84 -10.74
N PRO A 207 8.72 16.84 -10.56
CA PRO A 207 9.33 16.81 -9.24
C PRO A 207 8.81 17.94 -8.33
N THR A 208 8.81 17.70 -7.02
CA THR A 208 8.40 18.67 -6.00
C THR A 208 9.14 20.00 -6.18
N ARG A 209 8.41 21.10 -6.05
CA ARG A 209 8.94 22.47 -6.02
C ARG A 209 9.02 22.98 -4.59
N ASN A 210 8.01 22.65 -3.78
CA ASN A 210 8.00 22.98 -2.36
C ASN A 210 8.90 22.01 -1.59
N GLN A 211 9.24 22.35 -0.35
CA GLN A 211 10.18 21.54 0.43
C GLN A 211 9.57 20.17 0.81
N PRO A 212 10.33 19.06 0.69
CA PRO A 212 11.67 18.95 0.09
C PRO A 212 11.61 19.09 -1.44
N ALA A 213 12.34 20.06 -2.01
CA ALA A 213 12.32 20.32 -3.46
C ALA A 213 13.14 19.30 -4.26
N GLY A 214 12.78 19.09 -5.53
CA GLY A 214 13.49 18.20 -6.46
C GLY A 214 13.29 16.71 -6.18
N ARG A 215 12.17 16.32 -5.58
CA ARG A 215 11.85 14.92 -5.25
C ARG A 215 10.71 14.37 -6.12
N PRO A 216 10.72 13.08 -6.46
CA PRO A 216 11.86 12.15 -6.39
C PRO A 216 13.02 12.59 -7.30
N PRO A 217 14.28 12.24 -6.97
CA PRO A 217 15.46 12.71 -7.70
C PRO A 217 15.59 12.14 -9.12
N LEU A 218 14.91 11.02 -9.40
CA LEU A 218 14.77 10.45 -10.74
C LEU A 218 13.30 10.56 -11.15
N TRP A 219 13.01 11.36 -12.18
CA TRP A 219 11.65 11.59 -12.67
C TRP A 219 11.53 11.15 -14.13
N ALA A 220 10.69 10.15 -14.38
CA ALA A 220 10.51 9.55 -15.71
C ALA A 220 9.37 10.19 -16.53
N GLY A 221 8.61 11.14 -15.95
CA GLY A 221 7.47 11.80 -16.63
C GLY A 221 6.12 11.11 -16.43
N ASP A 222 6.09 9.83 -16.03
CA ASP A 222 4.89 9.01 -15.85
C ASP A 222 4.85 8.25 -14.51
N MET A 223 5.56 8.76 -13.50
CA MET A 223 5.77 8.07 -12.22
C MET A 223 4.46 7.78 -11.47
N ARG A 224 4.34 6.56 -10.93
CA ARG A 224 3.18 6.19 -10.10
C ARG A 224 3.26 6.84 -8.72
N TRP A 225 2.10 7.11 -8.13
CA TRP A 225 2.02 7.65 -6.77
C TRP A 225 2.76 6.79 -5.75
N GLU A 226 2.68 5.46 -5.87
CA GLU A 226 3.33 4.51 -4.96
C GLU A 226 4.85 4.66 -4.97
N GLU A 227 5.44 4.94 -6.13
CA GLU A 227 6.88 5.13 -6.29
C GLU A 227 7.33 6.44 -5.63
N SER A 228 6.59 7.52 -5.89
CA SER A 228 6.82 8.79 -5.21
C SER A 228 6.58 8.69 -3.70
N ALA A 229 5.59 7.94 -3.25
CA ALA A 229 5.28 7.79 -1.82
C ALA A 229 6.37 7.00 -1.09
N VAL A 230 6.97 5.99 -1.73
CA VAL A 230 8.13 5.29 -1.19
C VAL A 230 9.33 6.23 -1.05
N ASP A 231 9.61 7.08 -2.05
CA ASP A 231 10.65 8.11 -1.93
C ASP A 231 10.33 9.10 -0.78
N ALA A 232 9.08 9.54 -0.66
CA ALA A 232 8.65 10.45 0.41
C ALA A 232 8.96 9.87 1.80
N LEU A 233 8.56 8.62 2.02
CA LEU A 233 8.77 7.92 3.29
C LEU A 233 10.28 7.70 3.54
N ALA A 234 11.05 7.31 2.52
CA ALA A 234 12.50 7.19 2.67
C ALA A 234 13.17 8.53 3.05
N THR A 235 12.66 9.65 2.50
CA THR A 235 13.22 11.00 2.69
C THR A 235 12.85 11.61 4.04
N LEU A 236 11.57 11.52 4.42
CA LEU A 236 10.99 12.30 5.52
C LEU A 236 10.64 11.43 6.73
N TRP A 237 10.41 10.12 6.56
CA TRP A 237 10.09 9.20 7.66
C TRP A 237 11.33 8.53 8.26
N GLY A 238 12.36 8.29 7.44
CA GLY A 238 13.57 7.55 7.78
C GLY A 238 13.37 6.02 7.88
N PRO A 239 14.45 5.21 7.99
CA PRO A 239 14.32 3.76 8.03
C PRO A 239 13.52 3.29 9.26
N PRO A 240 12.72 2.21 9.13
CA PRO A 240 11.99 1.64 10.24
C PRO A 240 12.99 1.08 11.27
N ARG A 241 13.23 1.81 12.37
CA ARG A 241 13.80 1.19 13.57
C ARG A 241 12.82 0.10 14.02
N ALA A 242 13.33 -1.10 14.30
CA ALA A 242 12.56 -2.29 14.67
C ALA A 242 11.79 -2.20 16.02
N GLY A 243 11.32 -1.03 16.47
CA GLY A 243 10.76 -0.94 17.82
C GLY A 243 9.94 0.27 18.26
N ASP A 244 9.67 1.31 17.46
CA ASP A 244 8.87 2.45 17.97
C ASP A 244 7.58 2.67 17.18
N THR A 245 6.62 1.75 17.40
CA THR A 245 5.20 1.88 16.99
C THR A 245 4.34 2.41 18.13
N THR A 246 4.95 3.07 19.12
CA THR A 246 4.22 3.65 20.24
C THR A 246 3.38 4.84 19.76
N LEU A 247 2.26 5.08 20.42
CA LEU A 247 1.36 6.19 20.06
C LEU A 247 2.10 7.53 20.06
N GLY A 248 2.86 7.82 21.13
CA GLY A 248 3.66 9.04 21.23
C GLY A 248 4.75 9.14 20.18
N GLY A 249 5.40 8.02 19.83
CA GLY A 249 6.40 7.98 18.76
C GLY A 249 5.81 8.27 17.38
N LEU A 250 4.64 7.69 17.07
CA LEU A 250 3.95 7.91 15.80
C LEU A 250 3.46 9.36 15.65
N LEU A 251 2.79 9.90 16.66
CA LEU A 251 2.29 11.29 16.63
C LEU A 251 3.44 12.28 16.49
N SER A 252 4.53 12.10 17.25
CA SER A 252 5.71 12.96 17.13
C SER A 252 6.33 12.91 15.73
N ARG A 253 6.31 11.76 15.05
CA ARG A 253 6.83 11.64 13.68
C ARG A 253 5.92 12.30 12.65
N ILE A 254 4.61 12.14 12.77
CA ILE A 254 3.64 12.79 11.88
C ILE A 254 3.74 14.32 12.04
N GLU A 255 3.96 14.84 13.24
CA GLU A 255 4.24 16.27 13.41
C GLU A 255 5.56 16.67 12.75
N ALA A 256 6.62 15.87 12.96
CA ALA A 256 7.92 16.15 12.36
C ALA A 256 7.92 16.11 10.82
N TRP A 257 7.05 15.29 10.21
CA TRP A 257 6.82 15.26 8.76
C TRP A 257 6.49 16.66 8.19
N ASN A 258 5.66 17.41 8.91
CA ASN A 258 5.24 18.77 8.55
C ASN A 258 6.17 19.86 9.10
N GLY A 259 7.08 19.50 10.01
CA GLY A 259 7.96 20.41 10.72
C GLY A 259 7.42 20.86 12.08
N LEU A 260 8.34 21.26 12.96
CA LEU A 260 8.08 21.56 14.38
C LEU A 260 7.81 23.05 14.67
N GLY A 261 7.58 23.86 13.63
CA GLY A 261 7.49 25.33 13.73
C GLY A 261 6.34 25.86 14.60
N TYR A 262 5.28 25.07 14.78
CA TYR A 262 4.15 25.40 15.66
C TYR A 262 4.52 25.32 17.15
N ARG A 263 5.42 24.41 17.54
CA ARG A 263 5.85 24.25 18.95
C ARG A 263 6.47 25.53 19.51
N GLN A 264 7.31 26.18 18.71
CA GLN A 264 7.97 27.44 19.07
C GLN A 264 6.98 28.60 19.29
N ARG A 265 5.76 28.47 18.76
CA ARG A 265 4.68 29.45 18.88
C ARG A 265 3.68 29.11 19.97
N GLY A 266 3.90 28.01 20.72
CA GLY A 266 2.94 27.54 21.72
C GLY A 266 1.63 27.03 21.12
N ILE A 267 1.60 26.70 19.83
CA ILE A 267 0.40 26.25 19.11
C ILE A 267 0.49 24.74 18.86
N HIS A 268 -0.58 24.01 19.16
CA HIS A 268 -0.70 22.61 18.77
C HIS A 268 -0.74 22.51 17.25
N SER A 269 0.11 21.68 16.65
CA SER A 269 0.18 21.58 15.19
C SER A 269 -1.19 21.24 14.57
N PRO A 270 -1.73 22.06 13.65
CA PRO A 270 -3.00 21.77 12.98
C PRO A 270 -2.99 20.42 12.26
N PHE A 271 -1.84 20.02 11.70
CA PHE A 271 -1.67 18.73 11.02
C PHE A 271 -1.90 17.51 11.90
N LEU A 272 -1.77 17.65 13.23
CA LEU A 272 -2.16 16.62 14.18
C LEU A 272 -3.54 16.89 14.78
N TRP A 273 -3.77 18.12 15.24
CA TRP A 273 -4.80 18.40 16.24
C TRP A 273 -6.02 19.16 15.71
N ALA A 274 -6.03 19.59 14.44
CA ALA A 274 -7.17 20.29 13.86
C ALA A 274 -8.45 19.45 13.94
N GLY A 275 -9.55 20.07 14.39
CA GLY A 275 -10.81 19.39 14.67
C GLY A 275 -10.92 18.80 16.09
N SER A 276 -9.98 19.11 16.99
CA SER A 276 -10.08 18.82 18.43
C SER A 276 -10.07 20.10 19.27
N ASP A 277 -10.35 19.96 20.57
CA ASP A 277 -10.21 21.02 21.57
C ASP A 277 -8.77 21.52 21.77
N ARG A 278 -7.77 20.79 21.27
CA ARG A 278 -6.34 21.14 21.39
C ARG A 278 -5.90 22.22 20.41
N TYR A 279 -6.61 22.41 19.29
CA TYR A 279 -6.30 23.41 18.27
C TYR A 279 -7.50 24.30 17.98
N ARG A 280 -7.27 25.62 17.86
CA ARG A 280 -8.32 26.60 17.50
C ARG A 280 -8.04 27.31 16.19
N LYS A 281 -6.88 27.97 16.07
CA LYS A 281 -6.45 28.78 14.92
C LYS A 281 -4.94 28.95 14.89
N GLY A 282 -4.41 29.50 13.81
CA GLY A 282 -2.99 29.64 13.53
C GLY A 282 -2.54 28.58 12.54
N LEU A 283 -2.13 28.99 11.34
CA LEU A 283 -1.77 28.08 10.25
C LEU A 283 -0.65 28.68 9.40
N PHE A 284 0.35 27.87 9.04
CA PHE A 284 1.23 28.21 7.93
C PHE A 284 0.46 28.02 6.61
N VAL A 285 0.05 29.13 6.00
CA VAL A 285 -0.72 29.14 4.74
C VAL A 285 0.18 28.96 3.51
N ALA A 286 1.48 29.15 3.68
CA ALA A 286 2.55 28.85 2.73
C ALA A 286 3.89 28.73 3.49
N ASP A 287 4.93 28.26 2.81
CA ASP A 287 6.27 28.11 3.38
C ASP A 287 6.74 29.40 4.08
N GLY A 288 6.99 29.29 5.38
CA GLY A 288 7.41 30.40 6.24
C GLY A 288 6.34 31.47 6.53
N ARG A 289 5.13 31.37 5.94
CA ARG A 289 4.04 32.36 6.09
C ARG A 289 2.99 31.87 7.09
N PHE A 290 3.14 32.31 8.34
CA PHE A 290 2.18 32.03 9.41
C PHE A 290 1.08 33.08 9.47
N ASP A 291 -0.17 32.63 9.43
CA ASP A 291 -1.35 33.45 9.68
C ASP A 291 -1.97 33.03 11.03
N PRO A 292 -2.02 33.94 12.04
CA PRO A 292 -2.57 33.63 13.36
C PRO A 292 -4.09 33.42 13.39
N GLU A 293 -4.80 33.92 12.37
CA GLU A 293 -6.26 33.84 12.28
C GLU A 293 -6.74 32.70 11.37
N ALA A 294 -5.87 32.21 10.48
CA ALA A 294 -6.20 31.09 9.61
C ALA A 294 -6.48 29.79 10.39
N VAL A 295 -7.50 29.06 9.96
CA VAL A 295 -7.94 27.80 10.57
C VAL A 295 -7.85 26.66 9.55
N MET A 296 -7.23 25.56 9.94
CA MET A 296 -7.25 24.34 9.15
C MET A 296 -8.67 23.73 9.12
N GLN A 297 -9.29 23.71 7.95
CA GLN A 297 -10.66 23.21 7.75
C GLN A 297 -10.75 21.67 7.72
N ARG A 298 -9.62 20.99 7.55
CA ARG A 298 -9.53 19.52 7.49
C ARG A 298 -9.12 18.97 8.86
N PRO A 299 -9.56 17.75 9.22
CA PRO A 299 -9.15 17.13 10.47
C PRO A 299 -7.66 16.75 10.44
N GLY A 300 -6.96 16.98 11.54
CA GLY A 300 -5.58 16.56 11.72
C GLY A 300 -5.46 15.04 11.94
N ALA A 301 -4.27 14.51 11.73
CA ALA A 301 -4.01 13.07 11.78
C ALA A 301 -4.30 12.43 13.16
N ALA A 302 -4.07 13.15 14.27
CA ALA A 302 -4.42 12.64 15.60
C ALA A 302 -5.94 12.51 15.77
N VAL A 303 -6.69 13.48 15.25
CA VAL A 303 -8.17 13.49 15.28
C VAL A 303 -8.74 12.36 14.44
N ILE A 304 -8.22 12.16 13.21
CA ILE A 304 -8.59 11.02 12.37
C ILE A 304 -8.26 9.70 13.08
N LEU A 305 -7.05 9.57 13.66
CA LEU A 305 -6.64 8.38 14.40
C LEU A 305 -7.53 8.12 15.63
N LYS A 306 -7.97 9.17 16.35
CA LYS A 306 -8.89 9.06 17.49
C LYS A 306 -10.27 8.59 17.07
N ARG A 307 -10.78 9.05 15.92
CA ARG A 307 -12.01 8.50 15.33
C ARG A 307 -11.84 7.07 14.88
N MET A 308 -10.72 6.72 14.26
CA MET A 308 -10.38 5.33 13.94
C MET A 308 -10.33 4.45 15.19
N GLU A 309 -9.80 4.95 16.31
CA GLU A 309 -9.78 4.24 17.60
C GLU A 309 -11.20 4.05 18.17
N GLN A 310 -11.96 5.14 18.28
CA GLN A 310 -13.33 5.15 18.81
C GLN A 310 -14.29 4.27 17.99
N ARG A 311 -14.06 4.19 16.66
CA ARG A 311 -14.80 3.33 15.73
C ARG A 311 -14.24 1.91 15.64
N GLY A 312 -13.21 1.59 16.40
CA GLY A 312 -12.62 0.25 16.43
C GLY A 312 -11.82 -0.14 15.18
N LEU A 313 -11.47 0.80 14.30
CA LEU A 313 -10.60 0.60 13.11
C LEU A 313 -9.13 0.38 13.51
N VAL A 314 -8.72 0.93 14.66
CA VAL A 314 -7.40 0.72 15.28
C VAL A 314 -7.56 0.47 16.79
N SER A 315 -6.72 -0.38 17.37
CA SER A 315 -6.46 -0.47 18.81
C SER A 315 -5.22 0.33 19.17
N VAL A 316 -5.34 1.23 20.13
CA VAL A 316 -4.21 1.77 20.89
C VAL A 316 -4.14 1.00 22.20
N SER A 317 -2.96 0.46 22.57
CA SER A 317 -2.81 -0.23 23.85
C SER A 317 -3.00 0.74 25.02
N ARG A 318 -3.52 0.24 26.16
CA ARG A 318 -3.69 1.03 27.40
C ARG A 318 -2.40 1.69 27.89
N SER A 319 -1.24 1.13 27.53
CA SER A 319 0.09 1.65 27.85
C SER A 319 0.72 2.48 26.72
N GLY A 320 0.01 2.71 25.60
CA GLY A 320 0.52 3.43 24.43
C GLY A 320 1.64 2.71 23.66
N ARG A 321 2.11 1.58 24.18
CA ARG A 321 3.24 0.78 23.65
C ARG A 321 3.00 0.17 22.27
N SER A 322 1.76 0.09 21.79
CA SER A 322 1.47 -0.40 20.44
C SER A 322 0.16 0.19 19.91
N VAL A 323 0.22 0.77 18.71
CA VAL A 323 -0.97 1.06 17.90
C VAL A 323 -1.06 0.01 16.81
N ARG A 324 -2.17 -0.73 16.76
CA ARG A 324 -2.42 -1.78 15.78
C ARG A 324 -3.76 -1.55 15.11
N PRO A 325 -3.94 -1.86 13.82
CA PRO A 325 -5.27 -1.92 13.25
C PRO A 325 -6.10 -2.97 13.99
N ARG A 326 -7.32 -2.63 14.42
CA ARG A 326 -8.28 -3.59 14.93
C ARG A 326 -9.03 -4.11 13.72
N MET A 327 -8.66 -5.30 13.28
CA MET A 327 -9.30 -5.90 12.11
C MET A 327 -10.78 -6.25 12.32
N GLY A 328 -11.29 -6.11 13.54
CA GLY A 328 -12.73 -6.11 13.83
C GLY A 328 -13.52 -4.99 13.15
N ALA A 329 -12.90 -3.89 12.69
CA ALA A 329 -13.60 -2.87 11.89
C ALA A 329 -13.09 -2.76 10.44
N GLN A 330 -12.20 -3.67 10.00
CA GLN A 330 -12.12 -4.03 8.56
C GLN A 330 -13.28 -4.95 8.15
N LEU A 331 -13.96 -5.52 9.14
CA LEU A 331 -15.16 -6.31 9.01
C LEU A 331 -16.27 -5.38 9.50
N GLY A 332 -16.94 -4.66 8.61
CA GLY A 332 -18.35 -4.44 8.91
C GLY A 332 -18.94 -5.83 9.20
N ASP A 333 -19.82 -5.95 10.18
CA ASP A 333 -20.53 -7.21 10.47
C ASP A 333 -21.03 -7.87 9.18
N ALA A 334 -21.32 -7.11 8.12
CA ALA A 334 -21.60 -7.56 6.76
C ALA A 334 -20.55 -8.47 6.06
N ALA A 335 -19.27 -8.49 6.44
CA ALA A 335 -18.23 -9.36 5.85
C ALA A 335 -18.13 -10.71 6.57
N LEU A 336 -18.41 -10.69 7.87
CA LEU A 336 -18.57 -11.88 8.72
C LEU A 336 -19.98 -12.47 8.62
N ALA A 337 -20.97 -11.66 8.25
CA ALA A 337 -22.34 -12.07 8.03
C ALA A 337 -22.40 -13.22 7.03
N ARG A 338 -23.39 -14.08 7.20
CA ARG A 338 -23.75 -15.06 6.17
C ARG A 338 -23.93 -14.29 4.86
N ILE A 339 -23.19 -14.70 3.85
CA ILE A 339 -23.40 -14.22 2.49
C ILE A 339 -24.51 -15.09 1.92
N ASP A 340 -25.54 -14.43 1.39
CA ASP A 340 -26.47 -15.14 0.52
C ASP A 340 -25.75 -15.46 -0.79
N THR A 341 -25.39 -16.73 -0.94
CA THR A 341 -24.75 -17.23 -2.16
C THR A 341 -25.76 -17.36 -3.30
N GLY A 342 -27.07 -17.27 -3.02
CA GLY A 342 -28.14 -17.30 -4.00
C GLY A 342 -28.04 -18.53 -4.91
N PRO A 343 -27.85 -18.34 -6.23
CA PRO A 343 -27.69 -19.46 -7.17
C PRO A 343 -26.34 -20.18 -7.05
N PHE A 344 -25.33 -19.58 -6.40
CA PHE A 344 -23.96 -20.11 -6.31
C PHE A 344 -23.75 -20.98 -5.06
N ARG A 345 -24.69 -21.88 -4.76
CA ARG A 345 -24.70 -22.65 -3.50
C ARG A 345 -23.44 -23.49 -3.26
N HIS A 346 -22.74 -23.90 -4.32
CA HIS A 346 -21.45 -24.58 -4.20
C HIS A 346 -20.40 -23.74 -3.47
N ALA A 347 -20.48 -22.40 -3.54
CA ALA A 347 -19.59 -21.51 -2.81
C ALA A 347 -19.75 -21.61 -1.29
N ASP A 348 -20.90 -22.08 -0.78
CA ASP A 348 -21.08 -22.34 0.66
C ASP A 348 -20.07 -23.35 1.17
N ALA A 349 -19.67 -24.32 0.34
CA ALA A 349 -18.65 -25.30 0.72
C ALA A 349 -17.33 -24.59 1.03
N GLU A 350 -16.90 -23.65 0.19
CA GLU A 350 -15.64 -22.88 0.36
C GLU A 350 -15.68 -21.90 1.54
N LEU A 351 -16.87 -21.41 1.91
CA LEU A 351 -17.03 -20.41 2.98
C LEU A 351 -17.31 -21.02 4.37
N ARG A 352 -17.70 -22.29 4.41
CA ARG A 352 -18.13 -22.98 5.64
C ARG A 352 -17.01 -23.09 6.65
N PHE A 353 -17.25 -22.58 7.86
CA PHE A 353 -16.43 -22.83 9.04
C PHE A 353 -17.16 -23.81 9.96
N GLY A 354 -16.60 -25.00 10.17
CA GLY A 354 -17.18 -26.01 11.06
C GLY A 354 -16.60 -25.98 12.48
N ARG A 355 -15.27 -26.06 12.58
CA ARG A 355 -14.52 -26.13 13.85
C ARG A 355 -13.15 -25.50 13.70
N THR A 356 -12.50 -25.20 14.82
CA THR A 356 -11.10 -24.75 14.84
C THR A 356 -10.21 -25.78 14.16
N ILE A 357 -9.41 -25.32 13.19
CA ILE A 357 -8.43 -26.14 12.46
C ILE A 357 -7.04 -25.83 13.04
N ARG A 358 -6.27 -26.86 13.40
CA ARG A 358 -5.01 -26.69 14.13
C ARG A 358 -4.00 -27.77 13.78
N HIS A 359 -2.79 -27.58 14.30
CA HIS A 359 -1.68 -28.51 14.13
C HIS A 359 -2.06 -29.97 14.45
N GLY A 360 -1.65 -30.90 13.60
CA GLY A 360 -1.92 -32.33 13.71
C GLY A 360 -3.29 -32.78 13.16
N MET A 361 -4.05 -31.88 12.53
CA MET A 361 -5.24 -32.25 11.75
C MET A 361 -4.87 -32.51 10.29
N GLY A 362 -5.63 -33.39 9.63
CA GLY A 362 -5.41 -33.75 8.24
C GLY A 362 -4.35 -34.84 8.10
N GLY A 363 -3.74 -34.94 6.93
CA GLY A 363 -2.80 -36.02 6.61
C GLY A 363 -3.47 -37.28 6.04
N ALA A 364 -2.70 -38.34 5.83
CA ALA A 364 -3.16 -39.59 5.21
C ALA A 364 -4.08 -40.41 6.11
N ASP A 365 -3.87 -40.32 7.41
CA ASP A 365 -4.55 -41.16 8.39
C ASP A 365 -5.78 -40.49 9.04
N ASP A 366 -6.06 -39.22 8.70
CA ASP A 366 -7.23 -38.47 9.17
C ASP A 366 -8.38 -38.50 8.15
N SER A 367 -9.57 -38.12 8.59
CA SER A 367 -10.78 -38.05 7.78
C SER A 367 -10.62 -37.18 6.52
N PRO A 368 -11.24 -37.55 5.38
CA PRO A 368 -11.25 -36.73 4.17
C PRO A 368 -11.74 -35.29 4.40
N ASP A 369 -12.71 -35.11 5.30
CA ASP A 369 -13.23 -33.79 5.68
C ASP A 369 -12.16 -32.92 6.35
N ASN A 370 -11.34 -33.49 7.25
CA ASN A 370 -10.23 -32.77 7.86
C ASN A 370 -9.16 -32.43 6.85
N ARG A 371 -8.77 -33.39 6.01
CA ARG A 371 -7.80 -33.18 4.94
C ARG A 371 -8.23 -32.03 4.03
N MET A 372 -9.49 -32.00 3.59
CA MET A 372 -10.04 -30.92 2.77
C MET A 372 -10.07 -29.58 3.52
N ALA A 373 -10.45 -29.57 4.80
CA ALA A 373 -10.44 -28.34 5.60
C ALA A 373 -9.03 -27.75 5.71
N VAL A 374 -8.01 -28.60 5.90
CA VAL A 374 -6.60 -28.19 5.94
C VAL A 374 -6.12 -27.70 4.57
N GLN A 375 -6.46 -28.41 3.48
CA GLN A 375 -6.13 -27.96 2.12
C GLN A 375 -6.63 -26.55 1.87
N ARG A 376 -7.87 -26.24 2.25
CA ARG A 376 -8.42 -24.89 2.09
C ARG A 376 -7.69 -23.84 2.93
N VAL A 377 -7.26 -24.16 4.15
CA VAL A 377 -6.42 -23.25 4.94
C VAL A 377 -5.10 -22.96 4.22
N GLN A 378 -4.44 -24.00 3.71
CA GLN A 378 -3.19 -23.89 2.96
C GLN A 378 -3.37 -23.05 1.69
N GLU A 379 -4.43 -23.33 0.91
CA GLU A 379 -4.78 -22.57 -0.29
C GLU A 379 -4.98 -21.08 -0.01
N TRP A 380 -5.81 -20.75 1.00
CA TRP A 380 -6.05 -19.35 1.36
C TRP A 380 -4.79 -18.69 1.92
N CYS A 381 -3.98 -19.39 2.72
CA CYS A 381 -2.69 -18.88 3.15
C CYS A 381 -1.79 -18.52 1.96
N CYS A 382 -1.70 -19.40 0.96
CA CYS A 382 -0.99 -19.17 -0.31
C CYS A 382 -1.56 -17.99 -1.11
N HIS A 383 -2.89 -17.85 -1.22
CA HIS A 383 -3.54 -16.70 -1.86
C HIS A 383 -3.14 -15.38 -1.19
N HIS A 384 -3.03 -15.40 0.14
CA HIS A 384 -2.58 -14.25 0.91
C HIS A 384 -1.04 -14.09 0.87
N GLY A 385 -0.25 -14.94 0.21
CA GLY A 385 1.21 -14.83 0.15
C GLY A 385 1.95 -15.42 1.35
N SER A 386 1.26 -16.13 2.24
CA SER A 386 1.86 -16.98 3.28
C SER A 386 2.02 -18.40 2.72
N HIS A 387 3.00 -18.60 1.84
CA HIS A 387 3.16 -19.86 1.09
C HIS A 387 3.45 -21.08 1.99
N THR A 388 2.79 -22.20 1.66
CA THR A 388 2.96 -23.53 2.23
C THR A 388 2.52 -24.59 1.21
N SER A 389 2.90 -25.85 1.39
CA SER A 389 2.42 -26.95 0.55
C SER A 389 0.92 -27.15 0.74
N VAL A 390 0.20 -27.48 -0.34
CA VAL A 390 -1.24 -27.82 -0.29
C VAL A 390 -1.39 -29.34 -0.29
N ASP A 391 -0.96 -29.98 0.80
CA ASP A 391 -0.96 -31.44 0.97
C ASP A 391 -2.13 -31.95 1.83
N GLY A 392 -2.85 -31.04 2.50
CA GLY A 392 -3.91 -31.37 3.44
C GLY A 392 -3.43 -31.89 4.78
N ASP A 393 -2.15 -31.70 5.13
CA ASP A 393 -1.57 -32.00 6.43
C ASP A 393 -1.22 -30.72 7.20
N PHE A 394 -1.81 -30.51 8.38
CA PHE A 394 -1.54 -29.35 9.20
C PHE A 394 -0.31 -29.59 10.08
N GLY A 395 0.85 -29.67 9.44
CA GLY A 395 2.15 -29.74 10.10
C GLY A 395 2.72 -28.36 10.50
N ASP A 396 3.98 -28.35 10.92
CA ASP A 396 4.69 -27.13 11.35
C ASP A 396 4.75 -26.05 10.27
N ALA A 397 4.91 -26.45 9.00
CA ALA A 397 4.95 -25.52 7.86
C ALA A 397 3.62 -24.78 7.71
N THR A 398 2.48 -25.49 7.75
CA THR A 398 1.14 -24.89 7.68
C THR A 398 0.89 -24.01 8.91
N ARG A 399 1.27 -24.47 10.11
CA ARG A 399 1.16 -23.65 11.33
C ARG A 399 1.94 -22.34 11.22
N GLN A 400 3.16 -22.37 10.69
CA GLN A 400 3.96 -21.16 10.49
C GLN A 400 3.33 -20.24 9.42
N ALA A 401 2.74 -20.78 8.36
CA ALA A 401 2.02 -20.01 7.35
C ALA A 401 0.80 -19.30 7.94
N VAL A 402 0.01 -20.00 8.76
CA VAL A 402 -1.12 -19.43 9.51
C VAL A 402 -0.64 -18.33 10.45
N ARG A 403 0.45 -18.54 11.21
CA ARG A 403 1.03 -17.49 12.08
C ARG A 403 1.48 -16.26 11.30
N ARG A 404 2.10 -16.43 10.14
CA ARG A 404 2.49 -15.32 9.25
C ARG A 404 1.27 -14.57 8.73
N PHE A 405 0.21 -15.29 8.37
CA PHE A 405 -1.06 -14.70 7.97
C PHE A 405 -1.68 -13.92 9.13
N GLN A 406 -1.86 -14.54 10.29
CA GLN A 406 -2.40 -13.94 11.51
C GLN A 406 -1.61 -12.69 11.91
N ALA A 407 -0.27 -12.75 11.95
CA ALA A 407 0.57 -11.61 12.30
C ALA A 407 0.37 -10.42 11.33
N ARG A 408 0.28 -10.69 10.03
CA ARG A 408 0.01 -9.69 8.99
C ARG A 408 -1.40 -9.14 9.05
N MET A 409 -2.35 -9.96 9.50
CA MET A 409 -3.73 -9.60 9.81
C MET A 409 -3.92 -9.09 11.25
N ALA A 410 -2.83 -8.82 11.99
CA ALA A 410 -2.85 -8.36 13.38
C ALA A 410 -3.74 -9.19 14.34
N LEU A 411 -3.93 -10.48 14.04
CA LEU A 411 -4.54 -11.48 14.92
C LEU A 411 -3.51 -12.03 15.91
N PRO A 412 -3.94 -12.67 17.02
CA PRO A 412 -3.05 -13.55 17.78
C PRO A 412 -2.40 -14.57 16.84
N ALA A 413 -1.07 -14.60 16.79
CA ALA A 413 -0.31 -15.51 15.93
C ALA A 413 -0.08 -16.85 16.63
N ASP A 414 -1.16 -17.49 17.10
CA ASP A 414 -1.12 -18.78 17.80
C ASP A 414 -0.87 -19.96 16.84
N GLY A 415 -1.24 -19.81 15.57
CA GLY A 415 -1.15 -20.83 14.54
C GLY A 415 -2.38 -21.74 14.46
N GLU A 416 -3.50 -21.35 15.08
CA GLU A 416 -4.79 -22.03 14.98
C GLU A 416 -5.77 -21.21 14.13
N VAL A 417 -6.59 -21.88 13.32
CA VAL A 417 -7.60 -21.23 12.49
C VAL A 417 -8.96 -21.33 13.17
N ASP A 418 -9.31 -20.27 13.91
CA ASP A 418 -10.64 -20.05 14.45
C ASP A 418 -11.58 -19.38 13.42
N SER A 419 -12.82 -19.09 13.82
CA SER A 419 -13.82 -18.48 12.94
C SER A 419 -13.40 -17.10 12.42
N ALA A 420 -12.71 -16.32 13.26
CA ALA A 420 -12.21 -14.99 12.90
C ALA A 420 -11.09 -15.09 11.86
N THR A 421 -10.13 -15.99 12.09
CA THR A 421 -9.04 -16.27 11.16
C THR A 421 -9.58 -16.79 9.83
N TRP A 422 -10.55 -17.71 9.87
CA TRP A 422 -11.19 -18.28 8.68
C TRP A 422 -11.94 -17.23 7.83
N ALA A 423 -12.70 -16.35 8.48
CA ALA A 423 -13.42 -15.29 7.77
C ALA A 423 -12.48 -14.34 7.04
N LEU A 424 -11.27 -14.13 7.58
CA LEU A 424 -10.24 -13.31 6.95
C LEU A 424 -9.50 -14.05 5.83
N LEU A 425 -9.23 -15.34 6.02
CA LEU A 425 -8.68 -16.21 4.97
C LEU A 425 -9.60 -16.21 3.74
N THR A 426 -10.90 -16.45 3.95
CA THR A 426 -11.94 -16.51 2.90
C THR A 426 -12.48 -15.16 2.44
N ARG A 427 -12.00 -14.05 3.02
CA ARG A 427 -12.47 -12.69 2.70
C ARG A 427 -12.48 -12.36 1.21
N PRO A 428 -11.50 -12.77 0.38
CA PRO A 428 -11.55 -12.51 -1.05
C PRO A 428 -12.81 -13.10 -1.71
N LEU A 429 -13.13 -14.38 -1.43
CA LEU A 429 -14.32 -15.02 -1.99
C LEU A 429 -15.61 -14.38 -1.48
N ARG A 430 -15.62 -14.03 -0.19
CA ARG A 430 -16.72 -13.31 0.44
C ARG A 430 -17.00 -11.95 -0.23
N LEU A 431 -15.95 -11.22 -0.60
CA LEU A 431 -16.10 -9.95 -1.31
C LEU A 431 -16.57 -10.14 -2.75
N ALA A 432 -16.07 -11.18 -3.43
CA ALA A 432 -16.46 -11.50 -4.80
C ALA A 432 -17.97 -11.76 -4.93
N LEU A 433 -18.55 -12.49 -3.98
CA LEU A 433 -19.96 -12.93 -4.04
C LEU A 433 -21.00 -11.87 -3.69
N ARG A 434 -20.59 -10.72 -3.14
CA ARG A 434 -21.51 -9.65 -2.75
C ARG A 434 -22.20 -9.05 -3.96
N SER A 435 -23.45 -8.64 -3.77
CA SER A 435 -24.14 -7.82 -4.75
C SER A 435 -23.52 -6.44 -4.83
N GLY A 436 -23.22 -6.01 -6.06
CA GLY A 436 -22.78 -4.65 -6.36
C GLY A 436 -23.94 -3.65 -6.37
N PRO A 437 -23.65 -2.34 -6.52
CA PRO A 437 -24.69 -1.36 -6.77
C PRO A 437 -25.37 -1.64 -8.13
N PRO A 438 -26.69 -1.35 -8.27
CA PRO A 438 -27.41 -1.51 -9.52
C PRO A 438 -26.71 -0.83 -10.68
N GLN A 439 -26.68 -1.49 -11.85
CA GLN A 439 -26.10 -0.93 -13.07
C GLN A 439 -27.19 -0.66 -14.11
N PRO A 440 -26.98 0.30 -15.03
CA PRO A 440 -27.99 0.65 -16.04
C PRO A 440 -28.25 -0.47 -17.06
N THR A 441 -27.24 -1.30 -17.33
CA THR A 441 -27.31 -2.38 -18.34
C THR A 441 -26.59 -3.63 -17.85
N LEU A 442 -26.97 -4.80 -18.37
CA LEU A 442 -26.32 -6.08 -18.08
C LEU A 442 -24.82 -6.04 -18.42
N ASN A 443 -24.46 -5.44 -19.55
CA ASN A 443 -23.07 -5.24 -19.95
C ASN A 443 -22.26 -4.48 -18.88
N GLN A 444 -22.81 -3.40 -18.31
CA GLN A 444 -22.15 -2.64 -17.25
C GLN A 444 -22.09 -3.42 -15.93
N ALA A 445 -23.11 -4.21 -15.60
CA ALA A 445 -23.07 -5.13 -14.45
C ALA A 445 -21.97 -6.19 -14.60
N VAL A 446 -21.85 -6.80 -15.78
CA VAL A 446 -20.78 -7.78 -16.08
C VAL A 446 -19.40 -7.13 -15.91
N LEU A 447 -19.20 -5.90 -16.38
CA LEU A 447 -17.95 -5.18 -16.18
C LEU A 447 -17.66 -4.87 -14.72
N ALA A 448 -18.65 -4.43 -13.94
CA ALA A 448 -18.49 -4.16 -12.51
C ALA A 448 -18.10 -5.43 -11.73
N VAL A 449 -18.76 -6.56 -12.03
CA VAL A 449 -18.46 -7.88 -11.46
C VAL A 449 -17.05 -8.32 -11.89
N ALA A 450 -16.71 -8.23 -13.18
CA ALA A 450 -15.38 -8.60 -13.68
C ALA A 450 -14.25 -7.79 -13.03
N HIS A 451 -14.42 -6.47 -12.88
CA HIS A 451 -13.46 -5.60 -12.19
C HIS A 451 -13.32 -5.92 -10.70
N THR A 452 -14.42 -6.28 -10.04
CA THR A 452 -14.39 -6.75 -8.65
C THR A 452 -13.56 -8.02 -8.53
N HIS A 453 -13.85 -9.03 -9.36
CA HIS A 453 -13.16 -10.31 -9.33
C HIS A 453 -11.68 -10.15 -9.59
N ILE A 454 -11.27 -9.48 -10.67
CA ILE A 454 -9.84 -9.32 -10.98
C ILE A 454 -9.08 -8.54 -9.90
N GLY A 455 -9.72 -7.56 -9.24
CA GLY A 455 -9.14 -6.84 -8.12
C GLY A 455 -8.84 -7.73 -6.90
N LEU A 456 -9.49 -8.89 -6.81
CA LEU A 456 -9.30 -9.91 -5.78
C LEU A 456 -8.27 -10.99 -6.18
N ARG A 457 -7.68 -10.88 -7.37
CA ARG A 457 -6.63 -11.75 -7.92
C ARG A 457 -6.99 -13.25 -7.91
N PRO A 458 -8.01 -13.69 -8.67
CA PRO A 458 -8.34 -15.09 -8.84
C PRO A 458 -7.17 -15.82 -9.46
N MET A 459 -6.77 -16.93 -8.85
CA MET A 459 -5.61 -17.71 -9.28
C MET A 459 -5.73 -19.16 -8.87
N GLU A 460 -5.00 -20.00 -9.59
CA GLU A 460 -4.81 -21.41 -9.28
C GLU A 460 -3.89 -21.58 -8.08
N ILE A 461 -4.25 -22.51 -7.21
CA ILE A 461 -3.50 -22.80 -5.98
C ILE A 461 -3.59 -24.30 -5.72
N GLY A 462 -2.44 -24.93 -5.45
CA GLY A 462 -2.37 -26.37 -5.19
C GLY A 462 -2.23 -27.25 -6.43
N GLY A 463 -2.06 -26.66 -7.62
CA GLY A 463 -1.79 -27.38 -8.87
C GLY A 463 -2.52 -26.76 -10.05
N ASN A 464 -2.35 -27.37 -11.23
CA ASN A 464 -2.94 -26.88 -12.46
C ASN A 464 -4.47 -26.97 -12.40
N ASN A 465 -5.15 -25.87 -12.72
CA ASN A 465 -6.60 -25.75 -12.68
C ASN A 465 -7.19 -26.16 -11.30
N ARG A 466 -6.51 -25.82 -10.20
CA ARG A 466 -6.94 -26.14 -8.82
C ARG A 466 -7.17 -24.92 -7.94
N GLY A 467 -7.90 -25.13 -6.84
CA GLY A 467 -8.00 -24.18 -5.75
C GLY A 467 -9.33 -23.43 -5.69
N PRO A 468 -9.47 -22.51 -4.72
CA PRO A 468 -10.78 -21.98 -4.33
C PRO A 468 -11.45 -21.16 -5.44
N TRP A 469 -10.66 -20.46 -6.27
CA TRP A 469 -11.21 -19.69 -7.38
C TRP A 469 -11.66 -20.59 -8.53
N VAL A 470 -10.93 -21.67 -8.82
CA VAL A 470 -11.37 -22.62 -9.85
C VAL A 470 -12.66 -23.29 -9.43
N ARG A 471 -12.74 -23.79 -8.19
CA ARG A 471 -13.97 -24.38 -7.65
C ARG A 471 -15.14 -23.39 -7.64
N LEU A 472 -14.90 -22.09 -7.43
CA LEU A 472 -15.96 -21.09 -7.58
C LEU A 472 -16.49 -21.04 -9.02
N TYR A 473 -15.61 -20.97 -10.00
CA TYR A 473 -15.98 -20.81 -11.41
C TYR A 473 -16.43 -22.10 -12.09
N MET A 474 -16.16 -23.26 -11.49
CA MET A 474 -16.39 -24.60 -12.03
C MET A 474 -17.35 -25.43 -11.15
N ASP A 475 -18.34 -24.78 -10.54
CA ASP A 475 -19.43 -25.40 -9.76
C ASP A 475 -18.96 -26.40 -8.68
N GLY A 476 -17.87 -26.06 -7.99
CA GLY A 476 -17.31 -26.81 -6.87
C GLY A 476 -16.25 -27.84 -7.25
N VAL A 477 -15.97 -28.02 -8.55
CA VAL A 477 -14.98 -28.98 -9.05
C VAL A 477 -13.68 -28.27 -9.44
N ASP A 478 -12.54 -28.92 -9.23
CA ASP A 478 -11.24 -28.48 -9.73
C ASP A 478 -10.39 -29.67 -10.20
N GLY A 479 -9.23 -29.38 -10.80
CA GLY A 479 -8.30 -30.37 -11.34
C GLY A 479 -7.94 -30.08 -12.80
N GLU A 480 -6.97 -30.82 -13.33
CA GLU A 480 -6.32 -30.55 -14.62
C GLU A 480 -7.31 -30.47 -15.81
N GLU A 481 -8.43 -31.19 -15.73
CA GLU A 481 -9.48 -31.19 -16.76
C GLU A 481 -10.33 -29.90 -16.76
N GLN A 482 -10.26 -29.09 -15.69
CA GLN A 482 -11.15 -27.95 -15.45
C GLN A 482 -10.61 -26.66 -16.07
N LEU A 483 -10.60 -26.59 -17.40
CA LEU A 483 -10.24 -25.36 -18.13
C LEU A 483 -11.24 -24.23 -17.85
N TRP A 484 -10.93 -23.41 -16.85
CA TRP A 484 -11.90 -22.52 -16.22
C TRP A 484 -12.20 -21.20 -16.94
N CYS A 485 -11.73 -20.95 -18.17
CA CYS A 485 -12.01 -19.70 -18.90
C CYS A 485 -13.51 -19.48 -19.19
N ALA A 486 -14.20 -20.52 -19.67
CA ALA A 486 -15.63 -20.46 -19.97
C ALA A 486 -16.48 -20.46 -18.69
N GLY A 487 -16.09 -21.27 -17.69
CA GLY A 487 -16.71 -21.26 -16.37
C GLY A 487 -16.62 -19.89 -15.68
N PHE A 488 -15.47 -19.22 -15.82
CA PHE A 488 -15.24 -17.86 -15.32
C PHE A 488 -16.20 -16.85 -15.94
N VAL A 489 -16.24 -16.73 -17.28
CA VAL A 489 -17.14 -15.75 -17.91
C VAL A 489 -18.61 -16.04 -17.63
N CYS A 490 -19.01 -17.32 -17.63
CA CYS A 490 -20.38 -17.71 -17.29
C CYS A 490 -20.73 -17.32 -15.85
N PHE A 491 -19.81 -17.53 -14.90
CA PHE A 491 -20.03 -17.14 -13.50
C PHE A 491 -20.22 -15.63 -13.36
N LEU A 492 -19.37 -14.81 -13.99
CA LEU A 492 -19.47 -13.34 -13.91
C LEU A 492 -20.79 -12.82 -14.53
N VAL A 493 -21.21 -13.41 -15.65
CA VAL A 493 -22.50 -13.07 -16.29
C VAL A 493 -23.69 -13.50 -15.43
N ALA A 494 -23.65 -14.72 -14.87
CA ALA A 494 -24.68 -15.20 -13.95
C ALA A 494 -24.80 -14.31 -12.70
N GLN A 495 -23.66 -13.86 -12.17
CA GLN A 495 -23.64 -12.97 -10.99
C GLN A 495 -24.21 -11.60 -11.31
N ALA A 496 -23.85 -11.03 -12.46
CA ALA A 496 -24.40 -9.77 -12.94
C ALA A 496 -25.93 -9.87 -13.16
N ALA A 497 -26.40 -10.97 -13.76
CA ALA A 497 -27.82 -11.22 -13.97
C ALA A 497 -28.59 -11.32 -12.65
N ARG A 498 -28.05 -12.08 -11.67
CA ARG A 498 -28.57 -12.14 -10.29
C ARG A 498 -28.68 -10.74 -9.67
N ASP A 499 -27.62 -9.93 -9.74
CA ASP A 499 -27.58 -8.60 -9.12
C ASP A 499 -28.55 -7.61 -9.74
N MET A 500 -28.86 -7.80 -11.03
CA MET A 500 -29.86 -7.00 -11.74
C MET A 500 -31.28 -7.56 -11.62
N GLY A 501 -31.46 -8.77 -11.07
CA GLY A 501 -32.75 -9.45 -11.03
C GLY A 501 -33.29 -9.80 -12.41
N VAL A 502 -32.41 -10.08 -13.38
CA VAL A 502 -32.77 -10.49 -14.75
C VAL A 502 -32.36 -11.93 -15.01
N GLU A 503 -32.94 -12.55 -16.04
CA GLU A 503 -32.54 -13.89 -16.46
C GLU A 503 -31.15 -13.89 -17.09
N MET A 504 -30.43 -15.00 -16.92
CA MET A 504 -29.14 -15.18 -17.58
C MET A 504 -29.37 -15.27 -19.10
N PRO A 505 -28.64 -14.48 -19.91
CA PRO A 505 -28.92 -14.38 -21.35
C PRO A 505 -28.63 -15.65 -22.17
N PHE A 506 -27.89 -16.59 -21.58
CA PHE A 506 -27.53 -17.86 -22.20
C PHE A 506 -27.29 -18.91 -21.13
N ALA A 507 -27.43 -20.18 -21.49
CA ALA A 507 -27.16 -21.28 -20.57
C ALA A 507 -25.66 -21.32 -20.20
N ARG A 508 -25.34 -21.71 -18.96
CA ARG A 508 -23.95 -21.93 -18.55
C ARG A 508 -23.29 -23.02 -19.41
N GLN A 509 -22.14 -22.71 -19.97
CA GLN A 509 -21.34 -23.61 -20.79
C GLN A 509 -19.88 -23.52 -20.36
N VAL A 510 -19.24 -24.67 -20.08
CA VAL A 510 -17.80 -24.73 -19.76
C VAL A 510 -16.93 -25.07 -20.98
N SER A 511 -17.56 -25.35 -22.12
CA SER A 511 -16.91 -25.45 -23.44
C SER A 511 -17.08 -24.14 -24.21
N VAL A 512 -15.98 -23.62 -24.76
CA VAL A 512 -16.02 -22.41 -25.60
C VAL A 512 -16.79 -22.66 -26.90
N ASP A 513 -16.63 -23.84 -27.52
CA ASP A 513 -17.41 -24.22 -28.71
C ASP A 513 -18.91 -24.26 -28.42
N ALA A 514 -19.29 -24.76 -27.23
CA ALA A 514 -20.69 -24.78 -26.83
C ALA A 514 -21.26 -23.36 -26.64
N LEU A 515 -20.48 -22.42 -26.07
CA LEU A 515 -20.86 -20.99 -26.02
C LEU A 515 -21.05 -20.40 -27.41
N VAL A 516 -20.16 -20.72 -28.35
CA VAL A 516 -20.24 -20.20 -29.72
C VAL A 516 -21.44 -20.78 -30.47
N ARG A 517 -21.71 -22.09 -30.33
CA ARG A 517 -22.91 -22.71 -30.91
C ARG A 517 -24.19 -22.05 -30.40
N ASP A 518 -24.31 -21.92 -29.08
CA ASP A 518 -25.45 -21.25 -28.44
C ASP A 518 -25.61 -19.79 -28.91
N ALA A 519 -24.51 -19.04 -29.06
CA ALA A 519 -24.55 -17.68 -29.59
C ALA A 519 -24.94 -17.60 -31.07
N ARG A 520 -24.58 -18.60 -31.88
CA ARG A 520 -25.00 -18.67 -33.29
C ARG A 520 -26.49 -18.97 -33.39
N ASP A 521 -26.95 -19.98 -32.65
CA ASP A 521 -28.35 -20.42 -32.66
C ASP A 521 -29.30 -19.31 -32.19
N SER A 522 -28.84 -18.44 -31.30
CA SER A 522 -29.62 -17.31 -30.79
C SER A 522 -29.29 -15.96 -31.46
N GLY A 523 -28.51 -15.92 -32.55
CA GLY A 523 -28.19 -14.68 -33.28
C GLY A 523 -27.32 -13.65 -32.54
N ARG A 524 -26.60 -14.06 -31.48
CA ARG A 524 -25.68 -13.22 -30.68
C ARG A 524 -24.24 -13.25 -31.19
N PHE A 525 -23.89 -14.20 -32.05
CA PHE A 525 -22.56 -14.34 -32.63
C PHE A 525 -22.25 -13.19 -33.60
N ILE A 526 -21.03 -12.65 -33.51
CA ILE A 526 -20.48 -11.65 -34.42
C ILE A 526 -19.18 -12.21 -34.97
N ALA A 527 -19.12 -12.50 -36.27
CA ALA A 527 -17.91 -12.95 -36.91
C ALA A 527 -16.90 -11.80 -37.06
N GLU A 528 -15.60 -12.12 -36.97
CA GLU A 528 -14.53 -11.16 -37.25
C GLU A 528 -14.71 -10.45 -38.60
N ALA A 529 -15.20 -11.18 -39.61
CA ALA A 529 -15.42 -10.65 -40.97
C ALA A 529 -16.48 -9.54 -41.02
N GLU A 530 -17.42 -9.51 -40.07
CA GLU A 530 -18.46 -8.48 -39.97
C GLU A 530 -17.93 -7.17 -39.35
N LEU A 531 -16.69 -7.17 -38.85
CA LEU A 531 -16.04 -6.05 -38.20
C LEU A 531 -15.15 -5.23 -39.16
N GLN A 532 -15.52 -5.24 -40.45
CA GLN A 532 -14.86 -4.48 -41.50
C GLN A 532 -15.79 -3.38 -42.04
N PRO A 533 -15.26 -2.16 -42.31
CA PRO A 533 -13.89 -1.71 -42.05
C PRO A 533 -13.59 -1.52 -40.54
N PRO A 534 -12.31 -1.37 -40.13
CA PRO A 534 -11.93 -1.26 -38.71
C PRO A 534 -12.67 -0.16 -37.92
N ALA A 535 -13.10 0.90 -38.59
CA ALA A 535 -13.90 1.98 -38.02
C ALA A 535 -15.25 1.52 -37.42
N LEU A 536 -15.78 0.36 -37.85
CA LEU A 536 -17.02 -0.20 -37.28
C LEU A 536 -16.80 -0.96 -35.97
N ARG A 537 -15.56 -1.34 -35.63
CA ARG A 537 -15.29 -2.18 -34.47
C ARG A 537 -15.76 -1.58 -33.13
N PRO A 538 -15.49 -0.30 -32.81
CA PRO A 538 -15.91 0.28 -31.53
C PRO A 538 -17.44 0.35 -31.36
N SER A 539 -18.21 0.40 -32.46
CA SER A 539 -19.67 0.44 -32.42
C SER A 539 -20.31 -0.96 -32.46
N ARG A 540 -19.62 -1.96 -33.00
CA ARG A 540 -20.11 -3.35 -33.10
C ARG A 540 -19.72 -4.22 -31.91
N VAL A 541 -18.60 -3.94 -31.25
CA VAL A 541 -18.13 -4.68 -30.08
C VAL A 541 -18.37 -3.86 -28.82
N THR A 542 -19.43 -4.20 -28.09
CA THR A 542 -19.83 -3.46 -26.89
C THR A 542 -19.04 -3.93 -25.67
N PRO A 543 -18.49 -3.04 -24.82
CA PRO A 543 -17.95 -3.42 -23.52
C PRO A 543 -18.95 -4.27 -22.72
N GLY A 544 -18.48 -5.30 -22.04
CA GLY A 544 -19.29 -6.32 -21.36
C GLY A 544 -19.67 -7.52 -22.24
N SER A 545 -19.50 -7.43 -23.57
CA SER A 545 -19.62 -8.59 -24.45
C SER A 545 -18.46 -9.57 -24.27
N LEU A 546 -18.60 -10.76 -24.83
CA LEU A 546 -17.54 -11.79 -24.81
C LEU A 546 -16.75 -11.74 -26.12
N PHE A 547 -15.46 -12.07 -26.05
CA PHE A 547 -14.68 -12.42 -27.23
C PHE A 547 -14.28 -13.89 -27.13
N VAL A 548 -14.11 -14.54 -28.28
CA VAL A 548 -13.62 -15.92 -28.39
C VAL A 548 -12.42 -15.99 -29.32
N VAL A 549 -11.49 -16.89 -29.04
CA VAL A 549 -10.26 -17.10 -29.82
C VAL A 549 -10.47 -18.27 -30.77
N ARG A 550 -10.66 -18.00 -32.06
CA ARG A 550 -10.76 -19.06 -33.07
C ARG A 550 -9.42 -19.76 -33.25
N ASN A 551 -9.44 -21.09 -33.35
CA ASN A 551 -8.26 -21.88 -33.67
C ASN A 551 -7.80 -21.52 -35.10
N ARG A 552 -6.49 -21.45 -35.31
CA ARG A 552 -5.90 -21.13 -36.61
C ARG A 552 -5.95 -22.30 -37.58
N ASP A 553 -5.96 -23.52 -37.04
CA ASP A 553 -5.89 -24.75 -37.82
C ASP A 553 -7.29 -25.37 -38.04
N ASP A 554 -8.31 -24.91 -37.32
CA ASP A 554 -9.70 -25.32 -37.48
C ASP A 554 -10.65 -24.14 -37.19
N GLU A 555 -11.29 -23.61 -38.22
CA GLU A 555 -12.23 -22.48 -38.10
C GLU A 555 -13.53 -22.83 -37.35
N ARG A 556 -13.73 -24.11 -37.00
CA ARG A 556 -14.88 -24.60 -36.22
C ARG A 556 -14.55 -24.84 -34.75
N ASP A 557 -13.30 -24.62 -34.32
CA ASP A 557 -12.84 -24.74 -32.93
C ASP A 557 -12.53 -23.35 -32.35
N TRP A 558 -13.01 -23.09 -31.14
CA TRP A 558 -12.66 -21.93 -30.35
C TRP A 558 -11.98 -22.34 -29.06
N THR A 559 -10.86 -21.67 -28.82
CA THR A 559 -9.91 -22.09 -27.80
C THR A 559 -10.04 -21.40 -26.47
N HIS A 560 -10.53 -20.16 -26.48
CA HIS A 560 -10.51 -19.34 -25.29
C HIS A 560 -11.62 -18.31 -25.35
N VAL A 561 -12.05 -17.84 -24.19
CA VAL A 561 -13.10 -16.83 -24.04
C VAL A 561 -12.74 -15.86 -22.92
N GLY A 562 -13.10 -14.59 -23.10
CA GLY A 562 -13.00 -13.58 -22.08
C GLY A 562 -14.00 -12.44 -22.30
N ILE A 563 -13.97 -11.45 -21.41
CA ILE A 563 -14.90 -10.30 -21.44
C ILE A 563 -14.17 -9.11 -22.06
N VAL A 564 -14.81 -8.43 -23.00
CA VAL A 564 -14.32 -7.17 -23.57
C VAL A 564 -14.61 -6.02 -22.61
N THR A 565 -13.60 -5.23 -22.24
CA THR A 565 -13.77 -4.06 -21.35
C THR A 565 -13.71 -2.73 -22.10
N ALA A 566 -13.08 -2.70 -23.27
CA ALA A 566 -13.11 -1.57 -24.19
C ALA A 566 -12.77 -2.04 -25.60
N ALA A 567 -13.43 -1.50 -26.63
CA ALA A 567 -13.13 -1.79 -28.03
C ALA A 567 -12.61 -0.53 -28.73
N ARG A 568 -11.51 -0.65 -29.48
CA ARG A 568 -10.93 0.38 -30.35
C ARG A 568 -10.82 -0.17 -31.77
N GLU A 569 -10.37 0.66 -32.72
CA GLU A 569 -10.26 0.24 -34.11
C GLU A 569 -9.27 -0.91 -34.33
N GLN A 570 -8.12 -0.91 -33.64
CA GLN A 570 -7.06 -1.91 -33.89
C GLN A 570 -6.95 -2.97 -32.80
N GLU A 571 -7.47 -2.67 -31.62
CA GLU A 571 -7.27 -3.44 -30.40
C GLU A 571 -8.48 -3.33 -29.48
N PHE A 572 -8.52 -4.21 -28.48
CA PHE A 572 -9.53 -4.17 -27.43
C PHE A 572 -8.95 -4.64 -26.10
N ASN A 573 -9.44 -4.05 -25.01
CA ASN A 573 -9.09 -4.44 -23.65
C ASN A 573 -10.01 -5.57 -23.19
N THR A 574 -9.48 -6.41 -22.32
CA THR A 574 -10.15 -7.64 -21.89
C THR A 574 -9.93 -7.95 -20.41
N ILE A 575 -10.82 -8.75 -19.83
CA ILE A 575 -10.62 -9.49 -18.60
C ILE A 575 -10.85 -10.98 -18.90
N GLU A 576 -9.89 -11.80 -18.49
CA GLU A 576 -9.79 -13.19 -18.91
C GLU A 576 -9.37 -14.06 -17.73
N GLY A 577 -9.94 -15.27 -17.63
CA GLY A 577 -9.52 -16.31 -16.69
C GLY A 577 -8.86 -17.46 -17.46
N ASN A 578 -7.95 -18.19 -16.84
CA ASN A 578 -7.27 -19.34 -17.44
C ASN A 578 -6.58 -19.05 -18.80
N THR A 579 -5.72 -18.04 -18.85
CA THR A 579 -4.95 -17.71 -20.07
C THR A 579 -3.52 -17.36 -19.72
N ASN A 580 -2.53 -17.79 -20.50
CA ASN A 580 -1.15 -17.30 -20.42
C ASN A 580 -0.83 -16.26 -21.52
N GLY A 581 -1.82 -15.93 -22.37
CA GLY A 581 -1.68 -15.07 -23.54
C GLY A 581 -1.34 -15.80 -24.84
N ARG A 582 -1.02 -17.11 -24.78
CA ARG A 582 -0.74 -17.97 -25.95
C ARG A 582 -1.68 -19.16 -26.05
N ASP A 583 -2.01 -19.81 -24.93
CA ASP A 583 -2.79 -21.05 -24.88
C ASP A 583 -3.81 -21.08 -23.71
N ARG A 584 -4.43 -22.26 -23.52
CA ARG A 584 -5.50 -22.57 -22.57
C ARG A 584 -4.95 -23.14 -21.23
N ASP A 585 -4.02 -22.46 -20.55
CA ASP A 585 -3.54 -22.94 -19.23
C ASP A 585 -2.85 -21.83 -18.39
N GLY A 586 -3.61 -20.79 -18.07
CA GLY A 586 -3.09 -19.67 -17.30
C GLY A 586 -3.42 -19.74 -15.82
N ALA A 587 -2.41 -19.71 -14.96
CA ALA A 587 -2.56 -19.77 -13.51
C ALA A 587 -3.39 -18.64 -12.85
N ASN A 588 -3.84 -17.61 -13.57
CA ASN A 588 -4.54 -16.47 -12.99
C ASN A 588 -5.50 -15.75 -13.95
N ALA A 589 -6.49 -15.07 -13.37
CA ALA A 589 -7.29 -14.10 -14.11
C ALA A 589 -6.52 -12.79 -14.25
N ARG A 590 -6.64 -12.16 -15.43
CA ARG A 590 -5.85 -10.97 -15.79
C ARG A 590 -6.61 -10.02 -16.70
N ALA A 591 -6.12 -8.79 -16.76
CA ALA A 591 -6.50 -7.83 -17.78
C ALA A 591 -5.48 -7.94 -18.91
N SER A 592 -5.92 -7.78 -20.15
CA SER A 592 -5.04 -7.91 -21.31
C SER A 592 -5.49 -7.00 -22.45
N LEU A 593 -4.54 -6.71 -23.34
CA LEU A 593 -4.78 -5.99 -24.59
C LEU A 593 -4.69 -7.01 -25.73
N ARG A 594 -5.73 -7.10 -26.56
CA ARG A 594 -5.81 -8.05 -27.68
C ARG A 594 -6.03 -7.33 -29.00
N SER A 595 -5.60 -7.96 -30.09
CA SER A 595 -5.92 -7.57 -31.47
C SER A 595 -7.07 -8.43 -32.02
N TYR A 596 -7.76 -7.92 -33.05
CA TYR A 596 -8.93 -8.57 -33.67
C TYR A 596 -8.68 -9.85 -34.48
N PRO A 597 -7.51 -10.07 -35.12
CA PRO A 597 -7.31 -11.29 -35.91
C PRO A 597 -7.59 -12.57 -35.14
N PHE A 598 -8.39 -13.46 -35.73
CA PHE A 598 -8.83 -14.72 -35.14
C PHE A 598 -9.69 -14.53 -33.88
N ARG A 599 -10.41 -13.42 -33.78
CA ARG A 599 -11.33 -13.12 -32.68
C ARG A 599 -12.73 -12.90 -33.19
N ASP A 600 -13.63 -13.77 -32.76
CA ASP A 600 -15.07 -13.56 -32.91
C ASP A 600 -15.63 -13.04 -31.58
N PHE A 601 -16.87 -12.54 -31.60
CA PHE A 601 -17.48 -11.89 -30.44
C PHE A 601 -18.88 -12.41 -30.20
N LEU A 602 -19.29 -12.46 -28.94
CA LEU A 602 -20.61 -12.92 -28.52
C LEU A 602 -21.29 -11.78 -27.76
N ARG A 603 -22.44 -11.31 -28.25
CA ARG A 603 -23.29 -10.40 -27.49
C ARG A 603 -23.87 -11.11 -26.27
N LEU A 604 -24.18 -10.33 -25.25
CA LEU A 604 -24.96 -10.83 -24.12
C LEU A 604 -26.44 -10.90 -24.50
N LEU A 605 -27.02 -9.83 -25.05
CA LEU A 605 -28.41 -9.75 -25.47
C LEU A 605 -28.54 -9.56 -26.98
#